data_AF-A0A9X5UF22-F1
#
_entry.id   AF-A0A9X5UF22-F1
#
_cell.length_a   1.000
_cell.length_b   1.000
_cell.length_c   1.000
_cell.angle_alpha   90.00
_cell.angle_beta   90.00
_cell.angle_gamma   90.00
#
_symmetry.space_group_name_H-M   'P 1'
#
loop_
_entity.id
_entity.type
_entity.pdbx_description
1 polymer ?
#
loop_
_entity_poly.entity_id
_entity_poly.type
_entity_poly.pdbx_seq_one_letter_code
_entity_poly.pdbx_strand_id
1 'polypeptide(L)' 'MLFAGVRPGHQARGHAAAVSRTLAAVANAAGAGVYAEASNQRSLALWLRLGLRRIGPEIALPDGGPSLYPIWGDAGGWWQ' A
#
# COMPACT_ATOMS: atom_id res chain seq x y z
N MET A 1 -1.60 -1.51 12.62
CA MET A 1 -0.51 -1.17 11.70
C MET A 1 -0.07 -2.44 10.99
N LEU A 2 0.01 -2.44 9.66
CA LEU A 2 0.33 -3.62 8.86
C LEU A 2 1.58 -3.33 8.01
N PHE A 3 2.49 -4.31 7.95
CA PHE A 3 3.60 -4.32 7.01
C PHE A 3 3.44 -5.46 5.99
N ALA A 4 3.68 -5.16 4.71
CA ALA A 4 3.72 -6.16 3.65
C ALA A 4 5.15 -6.31 3.13
N GLY A 5 5.72 -7.50 3.28
CA GLY A 5 7.07 -7.82 2.83
C GLY A 5 7.10 -9.12 2.02
N VAL A 6 7.89 -9.13 0.96
CA VAL A 6 8.14 -10.33 0.13
C VAL A 6 9.64 -10.54 0.04
N ARG A 7 10.10 -11.78 0.24
CA ARG A 7 11.52 -12.13 0.08
C ARG A 7 12.02 -11.69 -1.32
N PRO A 8 13.24 -11.15 -1.46
CA PRO A 8 13.73 -10.60 -2.74
C PRO A 8 13.54 -11.55 -3.94
N GLY A 9 13.92 -12.84 -3.81
CA GLY A 9 13.77 -13.85 -4.87
C GLY A 9 12.33 -14.25 -5.22
N HIS A 10 11.33 -13.72 -4.51
CA HIS A 10 9.91 -14.00 -4.73
C HIS A 10 9.12 -12.74 -5.12
N GLN A 11 9.78 -11.61 -5.34
CA GLN A 11 9.10 -10.39 -5.79
C GLN A 11 8.51 -10.54 -7.20
N ALA A 12 7.58 -9.65 -7.55
CA ALA A 12 6.89 -9.63 -8.86
C ALA A 12 6.09 -10.91 -9.20
N ARG A 13 5.74 -11.73 -8.20
CA ARG A 13 4.91 -12.94 -8.37
C ARG A 13 3.48 -12.78 -7.81
N GLY A 14 3.05 -11.55 -7.57
CA GLY A 14 1.70 -11.27 -7.05
C GLY A 14 1.50 -11.54 -5.55
N HIS A 15 2.51 -11.96 -4.79
CA HIS A 15 2.35 -12.25 -3.35
C HIS A 15 1.88 -11.05 -2.52
N ALA A 16 2.48 -9.88 -2.73
CA ALA A 16 2.05 -8.66 -2.06
C ALA A 16 0.59 -8.34 -2.40
N ALA A 17 0.20 -8.54 -3.68
CA ALA A 17 -1.16 -8.30 -4.09
C ALA A 17 -2.15 -9.30 -3.45
N ALA A 18 -1.78 -10.58 -3.38
CA ALA A 18 -2.62 -11.61 -2.78
C ALA A 18 -2.93 -11.33 -1.29
N VAL A 19 -1.93 -10.92 -0.51
CA VAL A 19 -2.12 -10.56 0.90
C VAL A 19 -3.00 -9.32 1.02
N SER A 20 -2.74 -8.29 0.20
CA SER A 20 -3.49 -7.03 0.25
C SER A 20 -4.95 -7.17 -0.20
N ARG A 21 -5.28 -8.11 -1.10
CA ARG A 21 -6.68 -8.43 -1.45
C ARG A 21 -7.51 -8.84 -0.24
N THR A 22 -6.96 -9.69 0.62
CA THR A 22 -7.66 -10.14 1.83
C THR A 22 -7.90 -8.97 2.78
N LEU A 23 -6.94 -8.07 2.91
CA LEU A 23 -7.07 -6.89 3.76
C LEU A 23 -8.10 -5.90 3.20
N ALA A 24 -8.14 -5.72 1.88
CA ALA A 24 -9.17 -4.94 1.22
C ALA A 24 -10.55 -5.52 1.50
N ALA A 25 -10.74 -6.83 1.39
CA ALA A 25 -12.00 -7.48 1.70
C ALA A 25 -12.44 -7.23 3.15
N VAL A 26 -11.53 -7.33 4.13
CA VAL A 26 -11.82 -7.06 5.55
C VAL A 26 -12.19 -5.59 5.78
N ALA A 27 -11.39 -4.66 5.25
CA ALA A 27 -11.65 -3.23 5.39
C ALA A 27 -12.98 -2.81 4.74
N ASN A 28 -13.25 -3.32 3.52
CA ASN A 28 -14.47 -3.04 2.79
C ASN A 28 -15.70 -3.60 3.51
N ALA A 29 -15.63 -4.82 4.06
CA ALA A 29 -16.71 -5.40 4.86
C ALA A 29 -16.99 -4.60 6.14
N ALA A 30 -15.97 -3.96 6.71
CA ALA A 30 -16.09 -3.07 7.86
C ALA A 30 -16.50 -1.63 7.51
N GLY A 31 -16.67 -1.29 6.22
CA GLY A 31 -16.92 0.08 5.77
C GLY A 31 -15.76 1.05 6.08
N ALA A 32 -14.55 0.53 6.26
CA ALA A 32 -13.38 1.29 6.69
C ALA A 32 -12.46 1.65 5.52
N GLY A 33 -12.00 2.89 5.50
CA GLY A 33 -10.88 3.30 4.63
C GLY A 33 -9.54 2.78 5.14
N VAL A 34 -8.55 2.75 4.27
CA VAL A 34 -7.20 2.26 4.59
C VAL A 34 -6.17 3.34 4.36
N TYR A 35 -5.44 3.67 5.41
CA TYR A 35 -4.19 4.42 5.34
C TYR A 35 -3.00 3.47 5.21
N ALA A 36 -2.07 3.80 4.33
CA ALA A 36 -0.79 3.12 4.22
C ALA A 36 0.31 4.09 3.77
N GLU A 37 1.55 3.63 3.84
CA GLU A 37 2.73 4.37 3.39
C GLU A 37 3.54 3.47 2.45
N ALA A 38 3.65 3.86 1.18
CA ALA A 38 4.54 3.15 0.27
C ALA A 38 5.99 3.50 0.61
N SER A 39 6.87 2.51 0.64
CA SER A 39 8.27 2.67 1.07
C SER A 39 9.27 2.96 -0.06
N ASN A 40 8.78 3.05 -1.30
CA ASN A 40 9.55 3.47 -2.48
C ASN A 40 8.61 3.71 -3.68
N GLN A 41 9.15 4.30 -4.74
CA GLN A 41 8.41 4.58 -5.98
C GLN A 41 7.84 3.32 -6.66
N ARG A 42 8.54 2.18 -6.56
CA ARG A 42 8.07 0.91 -7.17
C ARG A 42 6.83 0.37 -6.44
N SER A 43 6.83 0.37 -5.11
CA SER A 43 5.66 -0.05 -4.33
C SER A 43 4.53 0.97 -4.45
N LEU A 44 4.84 2.27 -4.51
CA LEU A 44 3.83 3.31 -4.76
C LEU A 44 3.07 3.03 -6.08
N ALA A 45 3.80 2.78 -7.17
CA ALA A 45 3.19 2.48 -8.47
C ALA A 45 2.30 1.22 -8.45
N LEU A 46 2.62 0.23 -7.61
CA LEU A 46 1.75 -0.93 -7.39
C LEU A 46 0.45 -0.51 -6.71
N TRP A 47 0.53 0.24 -5.61
CA TRP A 47 -0.66 0.62 -4.84
C TRP A 47 -1.59 1.56 -5.61
N LEU A 48 -1.04 2.47 -6.41
CA LEU A 48 -1.84 3.33 -7.29
C LEU A 48 -2.64 2.53 -8.32
N ARG A 49 -2.05 1.48 -8.91
CA ARG A 49 -2.77 0.58 -9.82
C ARG A 49 -3.87 -0.22 -9.14
N LEU A 50 -3.74 -0.45 -7.83
CA LEU A 50 -4.73 -1.16 -7.02
C LEU A 50 -5.83 -0.22 -6.47
N GLY A 51 -5.86 1.04 -6.90
CA GLY A 51 -6.92 1.99 -6.56
C GLY A 51 -6.68 2.82 -5.30
N LEU A 52 -5.50 2.74 -4.68
CA LEU A 52 -5.12 3.73 -3.67
C LEU A 52 -4.70 5.05 -4.35
N ARG A 53 -4.79 6.16 -3.61
CA ARG A 53 -4.39 7.49 -4.06
C ARG A 53 -3.39 8.14 -3.12
N ARG A 54 -2.48 8.96 -3.65
CA ARG A 54 -1.57 9.78 -2.84
C ARG A 54 -2.39 10.75 -1.99
N ILE A 55 -1.97 10.90 -0.74
CA ILE A 55 -2.45 11.95 0.16
C ILE A 55 -1.24 12.62 0.80
N GLY A 56 -1.33 13.92 1.03
CA GLY A 56 -0.28 14.68 1.69
C GLY A 56 1.09 14.67 0.97
N PRO A 57 2.10 15.28 1.59
CA PRO A 57 3.46 15.33 1.06
C PRO A 57 4.18 13.98 1.18
N GLU A 58 5.33 13.88 0.52
CA GLU A 58 6.32 12.83 0.80
C GLU A 58 6.91 13.04 2.20
N ILE A 59 7.13 11.95 2.93
CA ILE A 59 7.79 11.98 4.24
C ILE A 59 9.21 11.47 4.03
N ALA A 60 10.18 12.37 4.09
CA ALA A 60 11.60 11.99 4.09
C ALA A 60 11.98 11.53 5.51
N LEU A 61 12.41 10.27 5.64
CA LEU A 61 12.93 9.77 6.90
C LEU A 61 14.33 10.35 7.18
N PRO A 62 14.70 10.58 8.45
CA PRO A 62 16.00 11.12 8.82
C PRO A 62 17.15 10.17 8.43
N ASP A 63 18.39 10.67 8.53
CA ASP A 63 19.63 9.91 8.37
C ASP A 63 19.78 9.21 7.00
N GLY A 64 19.21 9.79 5.94
CA GLY A 64 19.23 9.19 4.61
C GLY A 64 18.30 7.98 4.47
N GLY A 65 17.33 7.84 5.37
CA GLY A 65 16.28 6.83 5.30
C GLY A 65 15.40 6.95 4.05
N PRO A 66 14.66 5.89 3.70
CA PRO A 66 13.81 5.90 2.51
C PRO A 66 12.66 6.89 2.65
N SER A 67 12.22 7.44 1.52
CA SER A 67 11.00 8.21 1.44
C SER A 67 9.76 7.34 1.65
N LEU A 68 8.82 7.84 2.45
CA LEU A 68 7.50 7.27 2.59
C LEU A 68 6.48 8.12 1.82
N TYR A 69 5.57 7.42 1.15
CA TYR A 69 4.51 8.02 0.37
C TYR A 69 3.16 7.66 0.99
N PRO A 70 2.58 8.55 1.83
CA PRO A 70 1.23 8.37 2.34
C PRO A 70 0.19 8.16 1.23
N ILE A 71 -0.63 7.14 1.38
CA ILE A 71 -1.65 6.72 0.42
C ILE A 71 -2.92 6.32 1.15
N TRP A 72 -4.05 6.48 0.46
CA TRP A 72 -5.39 6.21 0.97
C TRP A 72 -6.18 5.33 0.02
N GLY A 73 -6.92 4.36 0.57
CA GLY A 73 -7.95 3.60 -0.12
C GLY A 73 -9.31 3.84 0.50
N ASP A 74 -10.28 4.29 -0.29
CA ASP A 74 -11.66 4.51 0.17
C ASP A 74 -12.39 3.16 0.35
N ALA A 75 -13.23 3.04 1.39
CA ALA A 75 -13.98 1.81 1.63
C ALA A 75 -14.79 1.38 0.39
N GLY A 76 -14.60 0.14 -0.05
CA GLY A 76 -15.24 -0.41 -1.25
C GLY A 76 -14.70 0.14 -2.59
N GLY A 77 -13.77 1.11 -2.55
CA GLY A 77 -13.24 1.79 -3.74
C GLY A 77 -11.83 1.36 -4.13
N TRP A 78 -11.05 0.82 -3.19
CA TRP A 78 -9.74 0.26 -3.46
C TRP A 78 -9.82 -1.26 -3.65
N TRP A 79 -9.00 -1.80 -4.56
CA TRP A 79 -9.03 -3.19 -5.04
C TRP A 79 -10.09 -3.53 -6.10
N GLN A 80 -10.11 -2.78 -7.21
CA GLN A 80 -10.89 -3.13 -8.41
C GLN A 80 -10.08 -4.00 -9.39
#